data_AF-A0A968T554-F1
#
_entry.id   AF-A0A968T554-F1
#
_cell.length_a   1.000
_cell.length_b   1.000
_cell.length_c   1.000
_cell.angle_alpha   90.00
_cell.angle_beta   90.00
_cell.angle_gamma   90.00
#
_symmetry.space_group_name_H-M   'P 1'
#
loop_
_entity.id
_entity.type
_entity.pdbx_description
1 polymer ?
#
loop_
_entity_poly.entity_id
_entity_poly.type
_entity_poly.pdbx_seq_one_letter_code
_entity_poly.pdbx_strand_id
1 'polypeptide(L)'
;MIKTLPDLVFYTQKIAQVHGANHPELNEAASLIIQVDHELRQHLKNEEEVLFPAIKKLAEFNLQEDRQTINTEITRMIGEHDFAGGTMDYIHTITSGYKLPDDACQTYKVAFRLLEQFEDDLHIHVHLENNILYPKALKL
;
A
#
# COMPACT_ATOMS: atom_id res chain seq x y z
N MET A 1 1.82 0.11 8.68
CA MET A 1 1.72 0.80 7.38
C MET A 1 2.03 2.31 7.44
N ILE A 2 1.17 3.22 7.94
CA ILE A 2 1.43 4.68 7.85
C ILE A 2 2.76 5.13 8.45
N LYS A 3 3.16 4.56 9.60
CA LYS A 3 4.38 4.95 10.31
C LYS A 3 5.67 4.59 9.55
N THR A 4 5.63 3.55 8.70
CA THR A 4 6.81 3.03 7.99
C THR A 4 6.98 3.65 6.61
N LEU A 5 5.91 4.23 6.04
CA LEU A 5 5.94 4.90 4.74
C LEU A 5 6.99 6.03 4.61
N PRO A 6 7.15 6.96 5.58
CA PRO A 6 8.17 8.00 5.47
C PRO A 6 9.59 7.44 5.34
N ASP A 7 9.90 6.40 6.11
CA ASP A 7 11.20 5.74 6.06
C ASP A 7 11.37 5.01 4.71
N LEU A 8 10.33 4.33 4.23
CA LEU A 8 10.36 3.64 2.94
C LEU A 8 10.64 4.62 1.78
N VAL A 9 9.94 5.76 1.75
CA VAL A 9 10.17 6.82 0.76
C VAL A 9 11.60 7.37 0.88
N PHE A 10 12.06 7.65 2.10
CA PHE A 10 13.41 8.17 2.34
C PHE A 10 14.49 7.20 1.82
N TYR A 11 14.41 5.92 2.20
CA TYR A 11 15.44 4.94 1.86
C TYR A 11 15.44 4.61 0.36
N THR A 12 14.28 4.49 -0.28
CA THR A 12 14.18 4.22 -1.73
C THR A 12 14.74 5.38 -2.55
N GLN A 13 14.39 6.62 -2.20
CA GLN A 13 15.00 7.82 -2.81
C GLN A 13 16.51 7.88 -2.58
N LYS A 14 16.98 7.51 -1.38
CA LYS A 14 18.39 7.57 -1.05
C LYS A 14 19.22 6.60 -1.88
N ILE A 15 18.73 5.39 -2.10
CA ILE A 15 19.45 4.39 -2.91
C ILE A 15 19.39 4.74 -4.39
N ALA A 16 18.26 5.28 -4.88
CA ALA A 16 18.15 5.81 -6.23
C ALA A 16 19.18 6.94 -6.47
N GLN A 17 19.30 7.88 -5.54
CA GLN A 17 20.26 8.98 -5.64
C GLN A 17 21.72 8.50 -5.75
N VAL A 18 22.10 7.49 -4.96
CA VAL A 18 23.50 7.05 -4.84
C VAL A 18 23.87 6.02 -5.90
N HIS A 19 22.97 5.08 -6.18
CA HIS A 19 23.22 3.90 -7.01
C HIS A 19 22.48 3.94 -8.35
N GLY A 20 21.51 4.85 -8.55
CA GLY A 20 20.62 4.88 -9.71
C GLY A 20 21.29 5.10 -11.07
N ALA A 21 22.56 5.51 -11.11
CA ALA A 21 23.33 5.56 -12.36
C ALA A 21 23.76 4.16 -12.83
N ASN A 22 24.08 3.26 -11.89
CA ASN A 22 24.48 1.87 -12.18
C ASN A 22 23.29 0.90 -12.08
N HIS A 23 22.25 1.29 -11.34
CA HIS A 23 21.06 0.51 -11.01
C HIS A 23 19.81 1.33 -11.34
N PRO A 24 19.50 1.56 -12.63
CA PRO A 24 18.46 2.49 -13.06
C PRO A 24 17.05 2.12 -12.57
N GLU A 25 16.78 0.84 -12.31
CA GLU A 25 15.54 0.34 -11.72
C GLU A 25 15.21 0.99 -10.37
N LEU A 26 16.23 1.43 -9.62
CA LEU A 26 16.02 2.10 -8.34
C LEU A 26 15.34 3.46 -8.49
N ASN A 27 15.59 4.18 -9.58
CA ASN A 27 14.93 5.45 -9.84
C ASN A 27 13.43 5.24 -10.09
N GLU A 28 13.09 4.19 -10.82
CA GLU A 28 11.71 3.82 -11.10
C GLU A 28 11.01 3.33 -9.83
N ALA A 29 11.62 2.42 -9.07
CA ALA A 29 11.10 1.97 -7.79
C ALA A 29 10.85 3.13 -6.82
N ALA A 30 11.79 4.08 -6.70
CA ALA A 30 11.61 5.26 -5.85
C ALA A 30 10.44 6.15 -6.32
N SER A 31 10.26 6.33 -7.63
CA SER A 31 9.14 7.10 -8.16
C SER A 31 7.79 6.42 -7.91
N LEU A 32 7.73 5.09 -8.02
CA LEU A 32 6.53 4.31 -7.76
C LEU A 32 6.15 4.32 -6.27
N ILE A 33 7.14 4.20 -5.37
CA ILE A 33 6.90 4.27 -3.93
C ILE A 33 6.34 5.63 -3.50
N ILE A 34 6.73 6.73 -4.15
CA ILE A 34 6.13 8.05 -3.89
C ILE A 34 4.65 8.07 -4.30
N GLN A 35 4.30 7.43 -5.41
CA GLN A 35 2.90 7.32 -5.86
C GLN A 35 2.08 6.47 -4.88
N VAL A 36 2.61 5.30 -4.48
CA VAL A 36 1.97 4.45 -3.47
C VAL A 36 1.80 5.19 -2.15
N ASP A 37 2.80 5.95 -1.68
CA ASP A 37 2.69 6.76 -0.45
C ASP A 37 1.56 7.80 -0.56
N HIS A 38 1.42 8.47 -1.70
CA HIS A 38 0.37 9.46 -1.90
C HIS A 38 -1.03 8.85 -1.84
N GLU A 39 -1.27 7.82 -2.64
CA GLU A 39 -2.56 7.14 -2.74
C GLU A 39 -2.94 6.48 -1.40
N LEU A 40 -2.00 5.76 -0.79
CA LEU A 40 -2.26 4.99 0.42
C LEU A 40 -2.55 5.90 1.64
N ARG A 41 -1.99 7.11 1.70
CA ARG A 41 -2.34 8.08 2.74
C ARG A 41 -3.79 8.55 2.63
N GLN A 42 -4.28 8.77 1.40
CA GLN A 42 -5.65 9.17 1.16
C GLN A 42 -6.62 8.01 1.39
N HIS A 43 -6.26 6.82 0.92
CA HIS A 43 -6.95 5.56 1.15
C HIS A 43 -7.20 5.32 2.65
N LEU A 44 -6.14 5.21 3.45
CA LEU A 44 -6.24 4.92 4.88
C LEU A 44 -7.01 5.98 5.66
N LYS A 45 -6.87 7.25 5.27
CA LYS A 45 -7.67 8.33 5.86
C LYS A 45 -9.16 8.14 5.59
N ASN A 46 -9.53 7.76 4.36
CA ASN A 46 -10.92 7.52 4.02
C ASN A 46 -11.50 6.32 4.77
N GLU A 47 -10.69 5.27 4.94
CA GLU A 47 -11.11 4.13 5.75
C GLU A 47 -11.48 4.55 7.17
N GLU A 48 -10.60 5.29 7.84
CA GLU A 48 -10.77 5.74 9.23
C GLU A 48 -11.91 6.77 9.39
N GLU A 49 -12.06 7.70 8.45
CA GLU A 49 -12.99 8.83 8.57
C GLU A 49 -14.38 8.57 7.96
N VAL A 50 -14.49 7.65 6.99
CA VAL A 50 -15.72 7.45 6.20
C VAL A 50 -16.19 5.99 6.25
N LEU A 51 -15.41 5.05 5.72
CA LEU A 51 -15.87 3.68 5.52
C LEU A 51 -16.10 2.94 6.84
N PHE A 52 -15.12 2.91 7.73
CA PHE A 52 -15.26 2.19 9.01
C PHE A 52 -16.37 2.77 9.90
N PRO A 53 -16.52 4.10 10.02
CA PRO A 53 -17.67 4.68 10.72
C PRO A 53 -19.02 4.29 10.11
N ALA A 54 -19.16 4.27 8.78
CA ALA A 54 -20.39 3.86 8.12
C ALA A 54 -20.72 2.38 8.39
N ILE A 55 -19.74 1.47 8.30
CA ILE A 55 -19.90 0.05 8.65
C ILE A 55 -20.41 -0.10 10.08
N LYS A 56 -19.79 0.63 11.03
CA LYS A 56 -20.18 0.57 12.45
C LYS A 56 -21.61 1.06 12.67
N LYS A 57 -22.00 2.20 12.08
CA LYS A 57 -23.36 2.73 12.19
C LYS A 57 -24.40 1.80 11.60
N LEU A 58 -24.11 1.20 10.44
CA LEU A 58 -25.01 0.22 9.82
C LEU A 58 -25.21 -0.99 10.72
N ALA A 59 -24.13 -1.53 11.31
CA ALA A 59 -24.18 -2.67 12.22
C ALA A 59 -24.99 -2.38 13.50
N GLU A 60 -24.96 -1.14 14.00
CA GLU A 60 -25.64 -0.75 15.24
C GLU A 60 -27.11 -0.32 15.03
N PHE A 61 -27.40 0.42 13.95
CA PHE A 61 -28.68 1.12 13.78
C PHE A 61 -29.46 0.71 12.52
N ASN A 62 -28.88 -0.12 11.63
CA ASN A 62 -29.49 -0.58 10.38
C ASN A 62 -30.01 0.54 9.46
N LEU A 63 -29.26 1.64 9.34
CA LEU A 63 -29.64 2.80 8.53
C LEU A 63 -29.36 2.56 7.04
N GLN A 64 -30.36 2.77 6.18
CA GLN A 64 -30.24 2.52 4.73
C GLN A 64 -29.21 3.43 4.02
N GLU A 65 -29.02 4.66 4.50
CA GLU A 65 -28.06 5.62 3.91
C GLU A 65 -26.60 5.11 4.02
N ASP A 66 -26.24 4.49 5.15
CA ASP A 66 -24.90 3.94 5.36
C ASP A 66 -24.61 2.76 4.40
N ARG A 67 -25.63 2.01 3.96
CA ARG A 67 -25.45 0.92 2.98
C ARG A 67 -24.96 1.44 1.64
N GLN A 68 -25.49 2.56 1.17
CA GLN A 68 -25.08 3.13 -0.12
C GLN A 68 -23.64 3.65 -0.05
N THR A 69 -23.28 4.31 1.04
CA THR A 69 -21.90 4.75 1.32
C THR A 69 -20.95 3.56 1.32
N ILE A 70 -21.26 2.48 2.05
CA ILE A 70 -20.43 1.27 2.12
C ILE A 70 -20.20 0.66 0.74
N ASN A 71 -21.26 0.49 -0.07
CA ASN A 71 -21.13 -0.09 -1.42
C ASN A 71 -20.22 0.77 -2.33
N THR A 72 -20.39 2.09 -2.28
CA THR A 72 -19.65 3.03 -3.11
C THR A 72 -18.18 3.06 -2.71
N GLU A 73 -17.91 3.20 -1.40
CA GLU A 73 -16.54 3.25 -0.89
C GLU A 73 -15.81 1.92 -1.09
N ILE A 74 -16.41 0.76 -0.81
CA ILE A 74 -15.76 -0.54 -1.05
C ILE A 74 -15.36 -0.72 -2.51
N THR A 75 -16.22 -0.30 -3.46
CA THR A 75 -15.89 -0.39 -4.88
C THR A 75 -14.65 0.45 -5.22
N ARG A 76 -14.54 1.64 -4.64
CA ARG A 76 -13.37 2.50 -4.81
C ARG A 76 -12.12 1.91 -4.14
N MET A 77 -12.24 1.46 -2.88
CA MET A 77 -11.13 0.88 -2.11
C MET A 77 -10.51 -0.32 -2.84
N ILE A 78 -11.31 -1.19 -3.45
CA ILE A 78 -10.80 -2.33 -4.23
C ILE A 78 -9.93 -1.88 -5.41
N GLY A 79 -10.34 -0.83 -6.12
CA GLY A 79 -9.52 -0.28 -7.22
C GLY A 79 -8.20 0.31 -6.73
N GLU A 80 -8.19 0.94 -5.54
CA GLU A 80 -6.98 1.45 -4.89
C GLU A 80 -6.06 0.31 -4.42
N HIS A 81 -6.63 -0.79 -3.92
CA HIS A 81 -5.90 -2.01 -3.59
C HIS A 81 -5.23 -2.63 -4.82
N ASP A 82 -5.95 -2.73 -5.94
CA ASP A 82 -5.40 -3.28 -7.19
C ASP A 82 -4.23 -2.42 -7.69
N PHE A 83 -4.34 -1.10 -7.60
CA PHE A 83 -3.25 -0.18 -7.94
C PHE A 83 -2.03 -0.38 -7.04
N ALA A 84 -2.22 -0.38 -5.71
CA ALA A 84 -1.13 -0.51 -4.76
C ALA A 84 -0.43 -1.87 -4.87
N GLY A 85 -1.21 -2.96 -4.93
CA GLY A 85 -0.70 -4.32 -5.10
C GLY A 85 0.05 -4.49 -6.42
N GLY A 86 -0.55 -4.09 -7.53
CA GLY A 86 0.10 -4.18 -8.85
C GLY A 86 1.37 -3.33 -8.97
N THR A 87 1.42 -2.18 -8.28
CA THR A 87 2.64 -1.37 -8.21
C THR A 87 3.74 -2.08 -7.42
N MET A 88 3.41 -2.71 -6.30
CA MET A 88 4.37 -3.47 -5.51
C MET A 88 4.86 -4.72 -6.26
N ASP A 89 3.99 -5.46 -6.94
CA ASP A 89 4.36 -6.61 -7.81
C ASP A 89 5.38 -6.19 -8.90
N TYR A 90 5.17 -5.02 -9.48
CA TYR A 90 6.08 -4.49 -10.49
C TYR A 90 7.43 -4.08 -9.87
N ILE A 91 7.43 -3.42 -8.71
CA ILE A 91 8.65 -3.09 -7.97
C ILE A 91 9.41 -4.39 -7.61
N HIS A 92 8.71 -5.40 -7.12
CA HIS A 92 9.28 -6.72 -6.83
C HIS A 92 9.96 -7.29 -8.08
N THR A 93 9.33 -7.20 -9.24
CA THR A 93 9.88 -7.69 -10.51
C THR A 93 11.14 -6.94 -10.93
N ILE A 94 11.12 -5.60 -10.98
CA ILE A 94 12.26 -4.81 -11.46
C ILE A 94 13.46 -4.88 -10.51
N THR A 95 13.23 -5.15 -9.23
CA THR A 95 14.28 -5.36 -8.22
C THR A 95 14.74 -6.82 -8.10
N SER A 96 14.28 -7.70 -9.00
CA SER A 96 14.58 -9.14 -8.99
C SER A 96 14.25 -9.82 -7.65
N GLY A 97 13.08 -9.48 -7.10
CA GLY A 97 12.61 -9.95 -5.79
C GLY A 97 13.48 -9.45 -4.65
N TYR A 98 13.80 -8.15 -4.68
CA TYR A 98 14.69 -7.50 -3.70
C TYR A 98 16.03 -8.21 -3.52
N LYS A 99 16.60 -8.73 -4.60
CA LYS A 99 17.93 -9.35 -4.56
C LYS A 99 19.01 -8.27 -4.55
N LEU A 100 19.91 -8.35 -3.57
CA LEU A 100 21.01 -7.40 -3.43
C LEU A 100 22.11 -7.64 -4.48
N PRO A 101 22.57 -6.59 -5.19
CA PRO A 101 23.77 -6.67 -6.03
C PRO A 101 25.06 -6.67 -5.20
N ASP A 102 26.18 -7.02 -5.83
CA ASP A 102 27.49 -7.14 -5.18
C ASP A 102 28.00 -5.81 -4.60
N ASP A 103 27.61 -4.68 -5.19
CA ASP A 103 27.98 -3.33 -4.75
C ASP A 103 26.96 -2.70 -3.78
N ALA A 104 26.00 -3.49 -3.27
CA ALA A 104 24.98 -3.02 -2.33
C ALA A 104 25.58 -2.54 -0.99
N CYS A 105 25.44 -1.24 -0.71
CA CYS A 105 25.81 -0.67 0.58
C CYS A 105 24.78 -0.98 1.68
N GLN A 106 25.07 -0.61 2.93
CA GLN A 106 24.16 -0.86 4.05
C GLN A 106 22.77 -0.21 3.86
N THR A 107 22.71 0.99 3.30
CA THR A 107 21.46 1.70 3.00
C THR A 107 20.60 0.94 1.97
N TYR A 108 21.25 0.35 0.96
CA TYR A 108 20.59 -0.52 -0.02
C TYR A 108 19.91 -1.70 0.68
N LYS A 109 20.63 -2.39 1.57
CA LYS A 109 20.10 -3.52 2.33
C LYS A 109 18.89 -3.15 3.19
N VAL A 110 18.92 -1.96 3.80
CA VAL A 110 17.80 -1.46 4.60
C VAL A 110 16.60 -1.15 3.71
N ALA A 111 16.80 -0.46 2.59
CA ALA A 111 15.73 -0.12 1.66
C ALA A 111 15.00 -1.36 1.13
N PHE A 112 15.75 -2.38 0.70
CA PHE A 112 15.16 -3.62 0.16
C PHE A 112 14.42 -4.43 1.22
N ARG A 113 14.93 -4.49 2.45
CA ARG A 113 14.18 -5.09 3.57
C ARG A 113 12.88 -4.35 3.87
N LEU A 114 12.90 -3.01 3.82
CA LEU A 114 11.70 -2.21 4.05
C LEU A 114 10.67 -2.39 2.93
N LEU A 115 11.11 -2.52 1.67
CA LEU A 115 10.23 -2.83 0.53
C LEU A 115 9.54 -4.18 0.72
N GLU A 116 10.33 -5.23 1.01
CA GLU A 116 9.81 -6.58 1.25
C GLU A 116 8.81 -6.61 2.40
N GLN A 117 9.17 -6.00 3.54
CA GLN A 117 8.27 -5.92 4.69
C GLN A 117 6.99 -5.13 4.38
N PHE A 118 7.09 -4.05 3.62
CA PHE A 118 5.93 -3.25 3.25
C PHE A 118 4.99 -4.00 2.31
N GLU A 119 5.53 -4.73 1.34
CA GLU A 119 4.76 -5.59 0.43
C GLU A 119 3.99 -6.67 1.21
N ASP A 120 4.64 -7.36 2.14
CA ASP A 120 4.00 -8.36 3.00
C ASP A 120 2.88 -7.75 3.85
N ASP A 121 3.15 -6.62 4.50
CA ASP A 121 2.16 -5.90 5.31
C ASP A 121 0.96 -5.44 4.45
N LEU A 122 1.21 -4.96 3.23
CA LEU A 122 0.17 -4.54 2.28
C LEU A 122 -0.71 -5.72 1.88
N HIS A 123 -0.12 -6.86 1.52
CA HIS A 123 -0.87 -8.06 1.17
C HIS A 123 -1.77 -8.54 2.31
N ILE A 124 -1.28 -8.52 3.55
CA ILE A 124 -2.08 -8.91 4.72
C ILE A 124 -3.26 -7.96 4.91
N HIS A 125 -3.03 -6.66 4.86
CA HIS A 125 -4.08 -5.64 5.02
C HIS A 125 -5.17 -5.79 3.94
N VAL A 126 -4.78 -5.80 2.66
CA VAL A 126 -5.70 -5.99 1.53
C VAL A 126 -6.45 -7.32 1.65
N HIS A 127 -5.78 -8.39 2.10
CA HIS A 127 -6.46 -9.67 2.29
C HIS A 127 -7.56 -9.59 3.36
N LEU A 128 -7.24 -9.02 4.52
CA LEU A 128 -8.19 -8.85 5.61
C LEU A 128 -9.41 -8.01 5.17
N GLU A 129 -9.20 -7.00 4.34
CA GLU A 129 -10.26 -6.13 3.90
C GLU A 129 -11.10 -6.74 2.78
N ASN A 130 -10.48 -7.08 1.65
CA ASN A 130 -11.18 -7.59 0.47
C ASN A 130 -11.86 -8.93 0.74
N ASN A 131 -11.26 -9.80 1.56
CA ASN A 131 -11.76 -11.17 1.74
C ASN A 131 -12.52 -11.39 3.05
N ILE A 132 -12.41 -10.48 4.03
CA ILE A 132 -13.05 -10.67 5.33
C ILE A 132 -13.97 -9.49 5.69
N LEU A 133 -13.45 -8.26 5.75
CA LEU A 133 -14.24 -7.11 6.19
C LEU A 133 -15.32 -6.74 5.18
N TYR A 134 -14.94 -6.47 3.93
CA TYR A 134 -15.84 -5.98 2.90
C TYR A 134 -16.98 -6.97 2.60
N PRO A 135 -16.74 -8.29 2.44
CA PRO A 135 -17.83 -9.25 2.21
C PRO A 135 -18.80 -9.36 3.39
N LYS A 136 -18.36 -9.09 4.62
CA LYS A 136 -19.23 -9.04 5.79
C LYS A 136 -20.02 -7.74 5.84
N ALA A 137 -19.37 -6.61 5.58
CA ALA A 137 -20.00 -5.29 5.56
C ALA A 137 -21.13 -5.20 4.53
N LEU A 138 -20.93 -5.78 3.33
CA LEU A 138 -21.94 -5.82 2.27
C LEU A 138 -23.17 -6.69 2.59
N LYS A 139 -23.08 -7.54 3.62
CA LYS A 139 -24.17 -8.44 4.06
C LYS A 139 -24.91 -7.95 5.31
N LEU A 140 -24.38 -6.96 6.02
CA LEU A 140 -25.10 -6.25 7.09
C LEU A 140 -26.37 -5.65 6.50
#